data_AF-G8B2P5-F1
#
_entry.id   AF-G8B2P5-F1
#
_cell.length_a   1.000
_cell.length_b   1.000
_cell.length_c   1.000
_cell.angle_alpha   90.00
_cell.angle_beta   90.00
_cell.angle_gamma   90.00
#
_symmetry.space_group_name_H-M   'P 1'
#
loop_
_entity.id
_entity.type
_entity.pdbx_description
1 polymer ?
#
loop_
_entity_poly.entity_id
_entity_poly.type
_entity_poly.pdbx_seq_one_letter_code
_entity_poly.pdbx_strand_id
1 'polypeptide(L)'
;IGMGYQIIEGPEVEEDSYNFERMNLPKNHPARDMQDTFYITDDILLRTHTSPVQARTMDTHDFSKGPLKMISPGKVYRRDSDDATHSHQFHQIEGLVISKGVTMADLKGTLEVFAKKLFGAEREIRLRPSYFPFTEPSVEVDVSCFKCGGKGCNVCKHTGWIEIL
;
A
#
# COMPACT_ATOMS: atom_id res chain seq x y z
N ILE A 1 -4.28 -18.01 -7.17
CA ILE A 1 -4.09 -16.52 -7.24
C ILE A 1 -4.67 -16.06 -8.57
N GLY A 2 -5.56 -15.06 -8.59
CA GLY A 2 -6.27 -14.62 -9.80
C GLY A 2 -5.59 -13.43 -10.51
N MET A 3 -6.16 -12.98 -11.63
CA MET A 3 -5.76 -11.79 -12.40
C MET A 3 -4.30 -11.73 -12.93
N GLY A 4 -3.50 -12.78 -12.70
CA GLY A 4 -2.12 -12.88 -13.19
C GLY A 4 -1.09 -12.18 -12.30
N TYR A 5 -1.42 -11.88 -11.04
CA TYR A 5 -0.46 -11.37 -10.06
C TYR A 5 0.43 -12.48 -9.51
N GLN A 6 1.68 -12.14 -9.25
CA GLN A 6 2.63 -12.98 -8.53
C GLN A 6 2.77 -12.49 -7.08
N ILE A 7 2.82 -13.41 -6.13
CA ILE A 7 3.17 -13.07 -4.75
C ILE A 7 4.69 -13.04 -4.66
N ILE A 8 5.23 -11.92 -4.21
CA ILE A 8 6.67 -11.71 -4.05
C ILE A 8 6.91 -11.24 -2.63
N GLU A 9 7.86 -11.89 -1.96
CA GLU A 9 8.28 -11.56 -0.61
C GLU A 9 9.71 -11.00 -0.64
N GLY A 10 10.08 -10.27 0.40
CA GLY A 10 11.42 -9.72 0.57
C GLY A 10 11.74 -9.52 2.04
N PRO A 11 12.97 -9.07 2.35
CA PRO A 11 13.46 -9.01 3.71
C PRO A 11 12.68 -7.98 4.56
N GLU A 12 12.60 -8.24 5.87
CA GLU A 12 12.01 -7.32 6.85
C GLU A 12 13.04 -6.27 7.33
N VAL A 13 14.32 -6.66 7.41
CA VAL A 13 15.47 -5.76 7.58
C VAL A 13 15.89 -5.27 6.21
N GLU A 14 15.88 -3.96 6.01
CA GLU A 14 16.01 -3.35 4.69
C GLU A 14 17.02 -2.19 4.70
N GLU A 15 17.59 -1.92 3.53
CA GLU A 15 18.42 -0.76 3.27
C GLU A 15 17.54 0.49 3.11
N ASP A 16 17.96 1.59 3.72
CA ASP A 16 17.30 2.90 3.61
C ASP A 16 17.11 3.34 2.14
N SER A 17 18.05 2.99 1.25
CA SER A 17 17.97 3.26 -0.19
C SER A 17 16.75 2.63 -0.86
N TYR A 18 16.37 1.41 -0.47
CA TYR A 18 15.19 0.71 -0.99
C TYR A 18 13.92 1.11 -0.25
N ASN A 19 13.99 1.37 1.06
CA ASN A 19 12.84 1.79 1.84
C ASN A 19 12.38 3.21 1.53
N PHE A 20 13.30 4.13 1.26
CA PHE A 20 12.95 5.55 1.13
C PHE A 20 13.37 6.16 -0.19
N GLU A 21 14.65 6.09 -0.55
CA GLU A 21 15.16 6.87 -1.70
C GLU A 21 14.51 6.44 -3.02
N ARG A 22 14.39 5.13 -3.24
CA ARG A 22 13.72 4.56 -4.43
C ARG A 22 12.22 4.79 -4.45
N MET A 23 11.61 5.13 -3.30
CA MET A 23 10.21 5.53 -3.19
C MET A 23 10.02 7.05 -3.29
N ASN A 24 11.06 7.78 -3.73
CA ASN A 24 11.02 9.23 -3.87
C ASN A 24 10.87 9.98 -2.53
N LEU A 25 11.37 9.39 -1.42
CA LEU A 25 11.46 10.06 -0.12
C LEU A 25 12.86 10.67 0.08
N PRO A 26 13.01 12.01 0.05
CA PRO A 26 14.30 12.67 0.24
C PRO A 26 14.85 12.48 1.65
N LYS A 27 16.15 12.71 1.86
CA LYS A 27 16.84 12.47 3.15
C LYS A 27 16.27 13.24 4.34
N ASN A 28 15.65 14.39 4.08
CA ASN A 28 15.02 15.23 5.09
C ASN A 28 13.51 14.96 5.25
N HIS A 29 12.97 13.89 4.65
CA HIS A 29 11.57 13.55 4.78
C HIS A 29 11.26 13.06 6.22
N PRO A 30 10.21 13.56 6.89
CA PRO A 30 9.90 13.21 8.29
C PRO A 30 9.83 11.71 8.56
N ALA A 31 9.27 10.93 7.63
CA ALA A 31 9.21 9.47 7.77
C ALA A 31 10.57 8.75 7.93
N ARG A 32 11.70 9.41 7.58
CA ARG A 32 13.06 8.88 7.79
C ARG A 32 13.62 9.22 9.18
N ASP A 33 12.89 9.98 9.99
CA ASP A 33 13.31 10.31 11.34
C ASP A 33 13.28 9.06 12.23
N MET A 34 14.21 8.97 13.18
CA MET A 34 14.27 7.89 14.16
C MET A 34 13.02 7.85 15.07
N GLN A 35 12.25 8.94 15.14
CA GLN A 35 10.97 8.99 15.85
C GLN A 35 9.89 8.15 15.16
N ASP A 36 9.94 7.97 13.85
CA ASP A 36 8.95 7.22 13.06
C ASP A 36 9.46 5.83 12.66
N THR A 37 10.78 5.68 12.48
CA THR A 37 11.41 4.49 11.88
C THR A 37 12.41 3.80 12.81
N PHE A 38 12.38 2.46 12.83
CA PHE A 38 13.33 1.64 13.58
C PHE A 38 14.63 1.42 12.79
N TYR A 39 15.66 2.21 13.12
CA TYR A 39 17.01 2.03 12.58
C TYR A 39 17.85 1.05 13.42
N ILE A 40 18.61 0.20 12.73
CA ILE A 40 19.63 -0.70 13.30
C ILE A 40 21.02 -0.06 13.20
N THR A 41 21.29 0.59 12.06
CA THR A 41 22.46 1.44 11.79
C THR A 41 21.99 2.63 10.95
N ASP A 42 22.87 3.55 10.56
CA ASP A 42 22.48 4.75 9.79
C ASP A 42 21.76 4.43 8.46
N ASP A 43 22.10 3.32 7.81
CA ASP A 43 21.55 2.94 6.49
C ASP A 43 20.71 1.64 6.51
N ILE A 44 20.57 0.99 7.68
CA ILE A 44 19.84 -0.29 7.83
C ILE A 44 18.73 -0.13 8.85
N LEU A 45 17.52 -0.55 8.47
CA LEU A 45 16.30 -0.35 9.26
C LEU A 45 15.33 -1.54 9.16
N LEU A 46 14.30 -1.55 9.99
CA LEU A 46 13.13 -2.41 9.77
C LEU A 46 12.16 -1.71 8.81
N ARG A 47 11.79 -2.37 7.72
CA ARG A 47 11.00 -1.75 6.64
C ARG A 47 9.68 -1.16 7.17
N THR A 48 9.33 0.04 6.70
CA THR A 48 8.13 0.76 7.15
C THR A 48 6.89 0.50 6.31
N HIS A 49 7.10 -0.14 5.16
CA HIS A 49 6.10 -0.59 4.20
C HIS A 49 6.72 -1.74 3.36
N THR A 50 5.93 -2.37 2.50
CA THR A 50 6.36 -3.50 1.67
C THR A 50 6.84 -3.08 0.27
N SER A 51 6.77 -1.78 -0.07
CA SER A 51 7.31 -1.20 -1.31
C SER A 51 8.79 -1.48 -1.62
N PRO A 52 9.72 -1.71 -0.67
CA PRO A 52 11.09 -2.11 -0.99
C PRO A 52 11.16 -3.37 -1.86
N VAL A 53 10.23 -4.30 -1.63
CA VAL A 53 10.10 -5.54 -2.42
C VAL A 53 9.79 -5.21 -3.89
N GLN A 54 8.95 -4.19 -4.13
CA GLN A 54 8.63 -3.71 -5.47
C GLN A 54 9.86 -3.10 -6.15
N ALA A 55 10.63 -2.26 -5.45
CA ALA A 55 11.87 -1.70 -5.99
C ALA A 55 12.90 -2.78 -6.37
N ARG A 56 13.15 -3.76 -5.48
CA ARG A 56 14.04 -4.90 -5.76
C ARG A 56 13.55 -5.75 -6.93
N THR A 57 12.23 -5.92 -7.05
CA THR A 57 11.63 -6.64 -8.17
C THR A 57 11.81 -5.87 -9.47
N MET A 58 11.60 -4.55 -9.48
CA MET A 58 11.81 -3.71 -10.67
C MET A 58 13.27 -3.74 -11.16
N ASP A 59 14.25 -3.78 -10.26
CA ASP A 59 15.67 -3.85 -10.63
C ASP A 59 16.06 -5.14 -11.37
N THR A 60 15.33 -6.23 -11.12
CA THR A 60 15.65 -7.56 -11.64
C THR A 60 14.66 -8.05 -12.70
N HIS A 61 13.52 -7.37 -12.87
CA HIS A 61 12.48 -7.78 -13.81
C HIS A 61 12.88 -7.51 -15.26
N ASP A 62 12.80 -8.54 -16.08
CA ASP A 62 13.02 -8.45 -17.52
C ASP A 62 11.70 -8.07 -18.23
N PHE A 63 11.53 -6.79 -18.52
CA PHE A 63 10.34 -6.25 -19.20
C PHE A 63 10.17 -6.74 -20.65
N SER A 64 11.16 -7.42 -21.25
CA SER A 64 10.98 -8.10 -22.55
C SER A 64 10.08 -9.33 -22.44
N LYS A 65 10.00 -9.94 -21.24
CA LYS A 65 9.17 -11.12 -20.94
C LYS A 65 7.72 -10.77 -20.60
N GLY A 66 7.38 -9.49 -20.55
CA GLY A 66 6.03 -9.00 -20.32
C GLY A 66 5.88 -8.08 -19.11
N PRO A 67 4.64 -7.76 -18.76
CA PRO A 67 4.34 -6.81 -17.68
C PRO A 67 4.70 -7.37 -16.30
N LEU A 68 5.04 -6.49 -15.38
CA LEU A 68 5.18 -6.83 -13.97
C LEU A 68 3.82 -6.68 -13.30
N LYS A 69 3.32 -7.74 -12.67
CA LYS A 69 2.10 -7.73 -11.85
C LYS A 69 2.38 -8.46 -10.55
N MET A 70 2.54 -7.73 -9.46
CA MET A 70 2.97 -8.31 -8.19
C MET A 70 2.11 -7.86 -7.02
N ILE A 71 2.03 -8.72 -6.02
CA ILE A 71 1.49 -8.45 -4.69
C ILE A 71 2.58 -8.80 -3.69
N SER A 72 2.79 -7.92 -2.72
CA SER A 72 3.80 -8.03 -1.68
C SER A 72 3.14 -8.00 -0.30
N PRO A 73 2.70 -9.15 0.23
CA PRO A 73 2.24 -9.25 1.60
C PRO A 73 3.43 -9.34 2.56
N GLY A 74 3.36 -8.72 3.74
CA GLY A 74 4.40 -8.91 4.74
C GLY A 74 4.25 -8.07 5.99
N LYS A 75 5.09 -8.39 6.98
CA LYS A 75 5.24 -7.58 8.19
C LYS A 75 5.95 -6.27 7.88
N VAL A 76 5.53 -5.22 8.54
CA VAL A 76 6.11 -3.87 8.47
C VAL A 76 6.14 -3.27 9.87
N TYR A 77 6.98 -2.28 10.06
CA TYR A 77 7.30 -1.73 11.36
C TYR A 77 7.16 -0.22 11.36
N ARG A 78 6.52 0.34 12.38
CA ARG A 78 6.45 1.78 12.63
C ARG A 78 6.68 2.02 14.10
N ARG A 79 7.34 3.12 14.46
CA ARG A 79 7.61 3.45 15.86
C ARG A 79 6.39 4.09 16.54
N ASP A 80 5.22 3.53 16.28
CA ASP A 80 3.98 3.91 16.96
C ASP A 80 3.96 3.29 18.36
N SER A 81 3.42 4.03 19.32
CA SER A 81 3.18 3.47 20.66
C SER A 81 2.03 2.46 20.57
N ASP A 82 2.22 1.26 21.11
CA ASP A 82 1.16 0.26 21.13
C ASP A 82 -0.05 0.80 21.93
N ASP A 83 -1.18 0.93 21.24
CA ASP A 83 -2.46 1.36 21.81
C ASP A 83 -3.60 0.52 21.23
N ALA A 84 -4.86 0.92 21.48
CA ALA A 84 -6.03 0.17 21.00
C ALA A 84 -6.19 0.15 19.47
N THR A 85 -5.46 1.01 18.76
CA THR A 85 -5.60 1.30 17.32
C THR A 85 -4.29 1.19 16.54
N HIS A 86 -3.14 1.17 17.22
CA HIS A 86 -1.81 1.11 16.62
C HIS A 86 -0.98 -0.01 17.23
N SER A 87 -0.16 -0.63 16.38
CA SER A 87 0.87 -1.55 16.83
C SER A 87 2.18 -1.27 16.11
N HIS A 88 3.30 -1.36 16.83
CA HIS A 88 4.63 -1.17 16.28
C HIS A 88 4.98 -2.17 15.16
N GLN A 89 4.31 -3.34 15.14
CA GLN A 89 4.42 -4.34 14.11
C GLN A 89 3.03 -4.71 13.59
N PHE A 90 2.84 -4.60 12.27
CA PHE A 90 1.59 -4.97 11.63
C PHE A 90 1.85 -5.55 10.24
N HIS A 91 0.79 -5.96 9.55
CA HIS A 91 0.90 -6.57 8.23
C HIS A 91 0.28 -5.65 7.19
N GLN A 92 0.99 -5.47 6.08
CA GLN A 92 0.50 -4.76 4.91
C GLN A 92 0.55 -5.66 3.69
N ILE A 93 -0.28 -5.32 2.70
CA ILE A 93 -0.28 -5.92 1.39
C ILE A 93 -0.26 -4.77 0.39
N GLU A 94 0.80 -4.68 -0.40
CA GLU A 94 0.85 -3.74 -1.52
C GLU A 94 0.79 -4.48 -2.86
N GLY A 95 0.29 -3.79 -3.88
CA GLY A 95 0.22 -4.30 -5.24
C GLY A 95 0.85 -3.33 -6.22
N LEU A 96 1.57 -3.85 -7.22
CA LEU A 96 2.19 -3.07 -8.27
C LEU A 96 1.90 -3.71 -9.64
N VAL A 97 1.48 -2.87 -10.59
CA VAL A 97 1.34 -3.25 -12.01
C VAL A 97 2.12 -2.27 -12.86
N ILE A 98 3.09 -2.78 -13.62
CA ILE A 98 3.84 -2.02 -14.61
C ILE A 98 3.65 -2.68 -15.97
N SER A 99 2.98 -1.96 -16.87
CA SER A 99 2.75 -2.37 -18.24
C SER A 99 2.58 -1.14 -19.13
N LYS A 100 2.70 -1.32 -20.45
CA LYS A 100 2.34 -0.27 -21.42
C LYS A 100 0.84 -0.02 -21.36
N GLY A 101 0.46 1.26 -21.35
CA GLY A 101 -0.95 1.70 -21.44
C GLY A 101 -1.80 1.47 -20.19
N VAL A 102 -1.19 1.27 -19.02
CA VAL A 102 -1.93 1.22 -17.74
C VAL A 102 -2.45 2.61 -17.40
N THR A 103 -3.72 2.67 -17.00
CA THR A 103 -4.44 3.92 -16.71
C THR A 103 -5.04 3.90 -15.30
N MET A 104 -5.51 5.06 -14.85
CA MET A 104 -6.27 5.18 -13.60
C MET A 104 -7.56 4.34 -13.60
N ALA A 105 -8.16 4.11 -14.78
CA ALA A 105 -9.34 3.26 -14.91
C ALA A 105 -9.01 1.79 -14.58
N ASP A 106 -7.82 1.31 -14.96
CA ASP A 106 -7.36 -0.03 -14.63
C ASP A 106 -7.12 -0.20 -13.13
N LEU A 107 -6.53 0.82 -12.48
CA LEU A 107 -6.38 0.86 -11.02
C LEU A 107 -7.75 0.81 -10.33
N LYS A 108 -8.68 1.69 -10.73
CA LYS A 108 -10.04 1.71 -10.18
C LYS A 108 -10.74 0.35 -10.35
N GLY A 109 -10.68 -0.24 -11.54
CA GLY A 109 -11.30 -1.54 -11.81
C GLY A 109 -10.69 -2.67 -10.98
N THR A 110 -9.37 -2.66 -10.79
CA THR A 110 -8.67 -3.62 -9.94
C THR A 110 -9.12 -3.49 -8.48
N LEU A 111 -9.15 -2.27 -7.94
CA LEU A 111 -9.59 -1.98 -6.58
C LEU A 111 -11.07 -2.31 -6.36
N GLU A 112 -11.91 -2.11 -7.36
CA GLU A 112 -13.32 -2.47 -7.30
C GLU A 112 -13.51 -3.98 -7.21
N VAL A 113 -12.78 -4.76 -8.03
CA VAL A 113 -12.79 -6.22 -7.95
C VAL A 113 -12.28 -6.70 -6.59
N PHE A 114 -11.19 -6.11 -6.09
CA PHE A 114 -10.63 -6.39 -4.77
C PHE A 114 -11.68 -6.14 -3.67
N ALA A 115 -12.25 -4.94 -3.62
CA ALA A 115 -13.23 -4.56 -2.60
C ALA A 115 -14.47 -5.47 -2.65
N LYS A 116 -14.97 -5.81 -3.84
CA LYS A 116 -16.11 -6.72 -3.99
C LYS A 116 -15.80 -8.15 -3.51
N LYS A 117 -14.57 -8.62 -3.73
CA LYS A 117 -14.14 -9.95 -3.28
C LYS A 117 -13.91 -10.04 -1.78
N LEU A 118 -13.43 -8.98 -1.14
CA LEU A 118 -13.19 -8.96 0.30
C LEU A 118 -14.43 -8.59 1.12
N PHE A 119 -15.21 -7.60 0.66
CA PHE A 119 -16.26 -6.95 1.47
C PHE A 119 -17.70 -7.22 0.98
N GLY A 120 -17.87 -7.92 -0.15
CA GLY A 120 -19.19 -8.29 -0.70
C GLY A 120 -19.46 -7.72 -2.09
N ALA A 121 -20.23 -8.44 -2.91
CA ALA A 121 -20.47 -8.10 -4.31
C ALA A 121 -21.20 -6.77 -4.52
N GLU A 122 -21.98 -6.35 -3.52
CA GLU A 122 -22.77 -5.12 -3.45
C GLU A 122 -21.95 -3.89 -3.05
N ARG A 123 -20.64 -4.04 -2.78
CA ARG A 123 -19.81 -2.91 -2.32
C ARG A 123 -19.37 -2.03 -3.47
N GLU A 124 -19.43 -0.73 -3.21
CA GLU A 124 -18.91 0.32 -4.06
C GLU A 124 -17.63 0.91 -3.46
N ILE A 125 -16.74 1.39 -4.35
CA ILE A 125 -15.54 2.13 -3.97
C ILE A 125 -15.65 3.60 -4.35
N ARG A 126 -15.00 4.45 -3.56
CA ARG A 126 -14.83 5.88 -3.83
C ARG A 126 -13.36 6.22 -3.76
N LEU A 127 -12.84 6.88 -4.80
CA LEU A 127 -11.47 7.38 -4.84
C LEU A 127 -11.48 8.87 -4.47
N ARG A 128 -10.71 9.26 -3.46
CA ARG A 128 -10.51 10.65 -3.06
C ARG A 128 -9.08 11.08 -3.39
N PRO A 129 -8.86 12.25 -4.01
CA PRO A 129 -7.51 12.75 -4.21
C PRO A 129 -6.74 12.82 -2.89
N SER A 130 -5.50 12.34 -2.89
CA SER A 130 -4.59 12.39 -1.74
C SER A 130 -3.17 12.67 -2.25
N TYR A 131 -2.15 12.39 -1.44
CA TYR A 131 -0.75 12.57 -1.80
C TYR A 131 0.13 11.46 -1.18
N PHE A 132 0.87 10.75 -2.03
CA PHE A 132 1.92 9.83 -1.60
C PHE A 132 3.17 10.07 -2.45
N PRO A 133 4.38 10.20 -1.85
CA PRO A 133 5.60 10.54 -2.58
C PRO A 133 5.95 9.64 -3.78
N PHE A 134 5.50 8.38 -3.75
CA PHE A 134 5.78 7.34 -4.74
C PHE A 134 4.69 7.17 -5.83
N THR A 135 3.63 8.01 -5.85
CA THR A 135 2.59 7.97 -6.89
C THR A 135 2.18 9.36 -7.34
N GLU A 136 1.77 9.49 -8.60
CA GLU A 136 1.13 10.71 -9.13
C GLU A 136 0.26 10.34 -10.35
N PRO A 137 -1.07 10.59 -10.34
CA PRO A 137 -1.86 11.11 -9.23
C PRO A 137 -2.04 10.09 -8.08
N SER A 138 -2.25 10.59 -6.87
CA SER A 138 -2.52 9.78 -5.67
C SER A 138 -3.99 9.80 -5.26
N VAL A 139 -4.49 8.68 -4.74
CA VAL A 139 -5.86 8.58 -4.19
C VAL A 139 -5.91 7.73 -2.93
N GLU A 140 -6.80 8.09 -2.02
CA GLU A 140 -7.31 7.23 -0.94
C GLU A 140 -8.54 6.46 -1.44
N VAL A 141 -8.76 5.27 -0.87
CA VAL A 141 -9.86 4.39 -1.26
C VAL A 141 -10.80 4.19 -0.08
N ASP A 142 -12.06 4.58 -0.27
CA ASP A 142 -13.13 4.25 0.65
C ASP A 142 -14.01 3.12 0.08
N VAL A 143 -14.55 2.28 0.95
CA VAL A 143 -15.59 1.30 0.62
C VAL A 143 -16.91 1.69 1.28
N SER A 144 -18.02 1.44 0.59
CA SER A 144 -19.37 1.64 1.14
C SER A 144 -19.53 0.87 2.46
N CYS A 145 -20.08 1.53 3.49
CA CYS A 145 -20.19 0.95 4.83
C CYS A 145 -21.05 -0.32 4.84
N PHE A 146 -20.48 -1.43 5.30
CA PHE A 146 -21.16 -2.73 5.30
C PHE A 146 -22.46 -2.77 6.12
N LYS A 147 -22.51 -2.00 7.21
CA LYS A 147 -23.63 -1.97 8.16
C LYS A 147 -24.84 -1.19 7.64
N CYS A 148 -24.61 -0.10 6.91
CA CYS A 148 -25.69 0.82 6.51
C CYS A 148 -25.88 0.94 5.00
N GLY A 149 -25.02 0.31 4.19
CA GLY A 149 -25.09 0.36 2.73
C GLY A 149 -24.96 1.77 2.17
N GLY A 150 -24.14 2.62 2.80
CA GLY A 150 -23.93 4.01 2.36
C GLY A 150 -24.86 5.06 2.97
N LYS A 151 -25.89 4.67 3.74
CA LYS A 151 -26.86 5.63 4.34
C LYS A 151 -26.28 6.50 5.46
N GLY A 152 -25.15 6.10 6.05
CA GLY A 152 -24.56 6.73 7.24
C GLY A 152 -25.02 6.07 8.54
N CYS A 153 -24.07 5.72 9.40
CA CYS A 153 -24.32 5.21 10.75
C CYS A 153 -23.11 5.51 11.66
N ASN A 154 -23.21 5.13 12.94
CA ASN A 154 -22.14 5.34 13.91
C ASN A 154 -20.80 4.69 13.51
N VAL A 155 -20.81 3.53 12.84
CA VAL A 155 -19.59 2.82 12.42
C VAL A 155 -18.79 3.61 11.41
N CYS A 156 -19.46 4.23 10.43
CA CYS A 156 -18.80 5.05 9.41
C CYS A 156 -18.84 6.54 9.75
N LYS A 157 -19.03 6.91 11.03
CA LYS A 157 -19.13 8.33 11.46
C LYS A 157 -20.12 9.15 10.61
N HIS A 158 -21.24 8.54 10.25
CA HIS A 158 -22.32 9.12 9.42
C HIS A 158 -21.95 9.49 7.97
N THR A 159 -20.76 9.13 7.47
CA THR A 159 -20.36 9.44 6.07
C THR A 159 -20.97 8.49 5.04
N GLY A 160 -21.28 7.26 5.45
CA GLY A 160 -21.64 6.15 4.55
C GLY A 160 -20.44 5.36 4.02
N TRP A 161 -19.22 5.80 4.30
CA TRP A 161 -17.97 5.30 3.72
C TRP A 161 -16.95 4.95 4.81
N ILE A 162 -16.12 3.93 4.57
CA ILE A 162 -15.02 3.52 5.44
C ILE A 162 -13.75 3.53 4.59
N GLU A 163 -12.75 4.29 5.01
CA GLU A 163 -11.42 4.31 4.40
C GLU A 163 -10.73 2.95 4.62
N ILE A 164 -10.15 2.37 3.57
CA ILE A 164 -9.52 1.04 3.62
C ILE A 164 -8.09 1.01 3.08
N LEU A 165 -7.69 2.00 2.27
CA LEU A 165 -6.36 2.13 1.65
C LEU A 165 -5.99 3.60 1.48
#